data_AF-A0A9Q0P9P4-F1
#
_entry.id   AF-A0A9Q0P9P4-F1
#
_cell.length_a   1.000
_cell.length_b   1.000
_cell.length_c   1.000
_cell.angle_alpha   90.00
_cell.angle_beta   90.00
_cell.angle_gamma   90.00
#
_symmetry.space_group_name_H-M   'P 1'
#
loop_
_entity.id
_entity.type
_entity.pdbx_description
1 polymer ?
#
loop_
_entity_poly.entity_id
_entity_poly.type
_entity_poly.pdbx_seq_one_letter_code
_entity_poly.pdbx_strand_id
1 'polypeptide(L)'
;MLEGSYALLWLLRTWMKLKHLRGGNYIFASLLDKGIIEFIGTEEEEDCCTAWGIRFLLEDIAGKQSMKYTHCELDMSFLLGLSCGIIPFANHDHARRVLYQAQKHSKQAIGFSTTNPNIRVDTLSHQLHYPQRPLFRTMISDGLGKPGYPFGHNAVLPKLELFNGQNAIVAVNVHLGYNQEDSLVMKRASLGRDMFRSEHIRSYKAEVDNKELTNKRRNLDDNGFSLIGANMQSGDIVIGKCAESGTDHRVKLKHTERGMVQKVVLSSNDEGKNFVVVSWFDLPVLETSFSNMHGQKGVLGFLESPENFPFTIQGVFLIL
;
A
#
# COMPACT_ATOMS: atom_id res chain seq x y z
N MET A 1 7.82 -7.96 -20.93
CA MET A 1 7.58 -9.41 -20.91
C MET A 1 8.93 -10.09 -20.73
N LEU A 2 9.30 -10.36 -19.49
CA LEU A 2 10.35 -11.30 -19.11
C LEU A 2 9.63 -12.32 -18.21
N GLU A 3 8.86 -13.20 -18.84
CA GLU A 3 8.19 -14.33 -18.19
C GLU A 3 9.13 -15.53 -18.18
N GLY A 4 10.29 -15.38 -17.54
CA GLY A 4 11.20 -16.46 -17.22
C GLY A 4 11.53 -16.36 -15.74
N SER A 5 11.15 -17.37 -14.97
CA SER A 5 11.50 -17.48 -13.55
C SER A 5 12.99 -17.84 -13.45
N TYR A 6 13.88 -16.84 -13.55
CA TYR A 6 15.31 -17.05 -13.35
C TYR A 6 15.64 -17.02 -11.85
N ALA A 7 16.34 -18.05 -11.36
CA ALA A 7 16.94 -18.03 -10.03
C ALA A 7 18.25 -17.24 -10.08
N LEU A 8 18.51 -16.40 -9.07
CA LEU A 8 19.66 -15.50 -9.04
C LEU A 8 20.66 -16.00 -8.00
N LEU A 9 21.75 -16.60 -8.48
CA LEU A 9 22.66 -17.38 -7.64
C LEU A 9 24.09 -16.84 -7.71
N TRP A 10 24.86 -17.06 -6.64
CA TRP A 10 26.29 -16.76 -6.59
C TRP A 10 27.11 -17.98 -6.96
N LEU A 11 28.14 -17.79 -7.77
CA LEU A 11 29.14 -18.83 -8.04
C LEU A 11 30.10 -18.99 -6.85
N LEU A 12 30.23 -20.22 -6.32
CA LEU A 12 31.13 -20.55 -5.19
C LEU A 12 32.58 -20.15 -5.45
N ARG A 13 33.05 -20.42 -6.67
CA ARG A 13 34.47 -20.29 -7.05
C ARG A 13 35.00 -18.86 -6.93
N THR A 14 34.10 -17.88 -6.84
CA THR A 14 34.43 -16.46 -6.91
C THR A 14 34.28 -15.72 -5.58
N TRP A 15 33.86 -16.38 -4.50
CA TRP A 15 33.74 -15.74 -3.18
C TRP A 15 35.08 -15.22 -2.64
N MET A 16 36.21 -15.85 -2.98
CA MET A 16 37.53 -15.28 -2.64
C MET A 16 37.75 -13.90 -3.26
N LYS A 17 37.16 -13.63 -4.44
CA LYS A 17 37.22 -12.30 -5.08
C LYS A 17 36.36 -11.26 -4.36
N LEU A 18 35.33 -11.67 -3.62
CA LEU A 18 34.43 -10.79 -2.87
C LEU A 18 35.02 -10.18 -1.60
N LYS A 19 35.99 -10.85 -0.96
CA LYS A 19 36.74 -10.23 0.16
C LYS A 19 37.49 -8.97 -0.29
N HIS A 20 37.93 -8.92 -1.55
CA HIS A 20 38.54 -7.73 -2.16
C HIS A 20 37.54 -6.66 -2.60
N LEU A 21 36.24 -6.98 -2.68
CA LEU A 21 35.18 -6.05 -3.07
C LEU A 21 34.62 -5.23 -1.88
N ARG A 22 35.04 -5.50 -0.63
CA ARG A 22 34.68 -4.70 0.55
C ARG A 22 35.35 -3.31 0.47
N GLY A 23 34.69 -2.38 -0.22
CA GLY A 23 35.11 -0.97 -0.26
C GLY A 23 34.85 -0.24 -1.58
N GLY A 24 34.45 -0.93 -2.65
CA GLY A 24 34.14 -0.31 -3.94
C GLY A 24 32.64 -0.24 -4.24
N ASN A 25 32.19 0.82 -4.92
CA ASN A 25 30.86 0.89 -5.52
C ASN A 25 30.83 0.03 -6.79
N TYR A 26 30.45 -1.24 -6.67
CA TYR A 26 30.26 -2.12 -7.81
C TYR A 26 28.81 -2.08 -8.28
N ILE A 27 28.61 -1.86 -9.58
CA ILE A 27 27.30 -1.96 -10.22
C ILE A 27 27.00 -3.45 -10.46
N PHE A 28 25.74 -3.84 -10.30
CA PHE A 28 25.26 -5.21 -10.50
C PHE A 28 25.69 -5.80 -11.86
N ALA A 29 25.61 -5.01 -12.94
CA ALA A 29 26.08 -5.39 -14.27
C ALA A 29 27.57 -5.82 -14.27
N SER A 30 28.44 -5.13 -13.53
CA SER A 30 29.86 -5.52 -13.46
C SER A 30 30.09 -6.83 -12.71
N LEU A 31 29.17 -7.24 -11.83
CA LEU A 31 29.25 -8.52 -11.12
C LEU A 31 28.83 -9.67 -12.02
N LEU A 32 27.86 -9.44 -12.91
CA LEU A 32 27.49 -10.34 -14.01
C LEU A 32 28.65 -10.49 -15.01
N ASP A 33 29.22 -9.38 -15.50
CA ASP A 33 30.33 -9.41 -16.46
C ASP A 33 31.57 -10.15 -15.92
N LYS A 34 31.78 -10.10 -14.60
CA LYS A 34 32.88 -10.81 -13.91
C LYS A 34 32.60 -12.29 -13.64
N GLY A 35 31.40 -12.78 -13.96
CA GLY A 35 30.95 -14.13 -13.66
C GLY A 35 30.90 -14.42 -12.14
N ILE A 36 30.55 -13.42 -11.33
CA ILE A 36 30.36 -13.61 -9.88
C ILE A 36 28.91 -14.01 -9.60
N ILE A 37 27.99 -13.42 -10.35
CA ILE A 37 26.54 -13.67 -10.30
C ILE A 37 26.15 -14.29 -11.64
N GLU A 38 25.32 -15.32 -11.58
CA GLU A 38 24.81 -16.03 -12.75
C GLU A 38 23.28 -16.13 -12.67
N PHE A 39 22.63 -16.03 -13.84
CA PHE A 39 21.21 -16.29 -13.98
C PHE A 39 21.03 -17.74 -14.40
N ILE A 40 20.36 -18.52 -13.57
CA ILE A 40 20.17 -19.94 -13.82
C ILE A 40 18.76 -20.17 -14.36
N GLY A 41 18.68 -20.85 -15.51
CA GLY A 41 17.43 -21.31 -16.10
C GLY A 41 16.89 -22.56 -15.42
N THR A 42 15.61 -22.89 -15.61
CA THR A 42 14.97 -24.04 -14.96
C THR A 42 15.61 -25.38 -15.32
N GLU A 43 16.09 -25.54 -16.55
CA GLU A 43 16.77 -26.76 -16.99
C GLU A 43 18.19 -26.86 -16.42
N GLU A 44 18.89 -25.73 -16.28
CA GLU A 44 20.24 -25.65 -15.73
C GLU A 44 20.27 -25.85 -14.21
N GLU A 45 19.18 -25.51 -13.53
CA GLU A 45 19.04 -25.72 -12.08
C GLU A 45 19.16 -27.21 -11.71
N GLU A 46 18.76 -28.13 -12.60
CA GLU A 46 18.89 -29.58 -12.37
C GLU A 46 20.36 -30.04 -12.23
N ASP A 47 21.28 -29.35 -12.91
CA ASP A 47 22.73 -29.63 -12.85
C ASP A 47 23.44 -28.88 -11.70
N CYS A 48 22.71 -28.04 -10.95
CA CYS A 48 23.26 -27.18 -9.92
C CYS A 48 23.12 -27.78 -8.50
N CYS A 49 24.21 -27.75 -7.73
CA CYS A 49 24.16 -28.01 -6.30
C CYS A 49 24.24 -26.68 -5.52
N THR A 50 23.09 -26.18 -5.07
CA THR A 50 22.96 -24.87 -4.43
C THR A 50 23.05 -24.97 -2.90
N ALA A 51 23.88 -24.11 -2.30
CA ALA A 51 23.91 -23.91 -0.86
C ALA A 51 22.84 -22.88 -0.45
N TRP A 52 22.12 -23.12 0.65
CA TRP A 52 21.09 -22.20 1.16
C TRP A 52 21.64 -20.88 1.72
N GLY A 53 22.96 -20.76 1.87
CA GLY A 53 23.59 -19.56 2.33
C GLY A 53 25.08 -19.73 2.59
N ILE A 54 25.76 -18.61 2.79
CA ILE A 54 27.22 -18.54 2.88
C ILE A 54 27.79 -19.40 4.02
N ARG A 55 27.01 -19.65 5.08
CA ARG A 55 27.46 -20.49 6.21
C ARG A 55 27.72 -21.94 5.78
N PHE A 56 26.80 -22.53 5.03
CA PHE A 56 26.93 -23.90 4.51
C PHE A 56 28.10 -24.01 3.53
N LEU A 57 28.34 -22.95 2.75
CA LEU A 57 29.52 -22.80 1.91
C LEU A 57 30.84 -22.95 2.68
N LEU A 58 30.92 -22.27 3.82
CA LEU A 58 32.14 -22.20 4.62
C LEU A 58 32.39 -23.52 5.35
N GLU A 59 31.33 -24.25 5.71
CA GLU A 59 31.42 -25.56 6.34
C GLU A 59 31.95 -26.65 5.37
N ASP A 60 31.55 -26.59 4.10
CA ASP A 60 32.12 -27.43 3.03
C ASP A 60 33.62 -27.15 2.82
N ILE A 61 34.00 -25.86 2.70
CA ILE A 61 35.42 -25.47 2.56
C ILE A 61 36.26 -25.88 3.78
N ALA A 62 35.68 -25.87 4.98
CA ALA A 62 36.34 -26.32 6.21
C ALA A 62 36.44 -27.85 6.33
N GLY A 63 35.97 -28.61 5.34
CA GLY A 63 36.04 -30.07 5.30
C GLY A 63 35.12 -30.78 6.29
N LYS A 64 34.09 -30.10 6.82
CA LYS A 64 33.13 -30.68 7.77
C LYS A 64 31.94 -31.38 7.10
N GLN A 65 31.71 -31.14 5.81
CA GLN A 65 30.67 -31.79 4.99
C GLN A 65 31.30 -32.39 3.72
N SER A 66 30.69 -33.45 3.16
CA SER A 66 31.21 -34.12 1.95
C SER A 66 30.58 -33.64 0.64
N MET A 67 29.73 -32.61 0.67
CA MET A 67 28.98 -32.13 -0.49
C MET A 67 29.61 -30.88 -1.08
N LYS A 68 30.10 -30.98 -2.33
CA LYS A 68 30.65 -29.84 -3.07
C LYS A 68 29.53 -29.03 -3.69
N TYR A 69 29.33 -27.81 -3.23
CA TYR A 69 28.36 -26.90 -3.82
C TYR A 69 28.92 -26.25 -5.10
N THR A 70 28.06 -25.98 -6.08
CA THR A 70 28.39 -25.21 -7.30
C THR A 70 27.99 -23.74 -7.15
N HIS A 71 26.81 -23.51 -6.55
CA HIS A 71 26.19 -22.22 -6.39
C HIS A 71 25.76 -21.96 -4.93
N CYS A 72 25.50 -20.71 -4.60
CA CYS A 72 24.97 -20.30 -3.30
C CYS A 72 23.82 -19.31 -3.50
N GLU A 73 22.74 -19.53 -2.77
CA GLU A 73 21.64 -18.57 -2.67
C GLU A 73 22.12 -17.23 -2.14
N LEU A 74 21.58 -16.16 -2.72
CA LEU A 74 21.88 -14.79 -2.33
C LEU A 74 21.40 -14.49 -0.92
N ASP A 75 20.09 -14.71 -0.72
CA ASP A 75 19.42 -14.63 0.57
C ASP A 75 18.05 -15.32 0.44
N MET A 76 17.69 -16.15 1.42
CA MET A 76 16.43 -16.91 1.41
C MET A 76 15.17 -16.03 1.45
N SER A 77 15.29 -14.74 1.79
CA SER A 77 14.14 -13.81 1.74
C SER A 77 13.64 -13.56 0.31
N PHE A 78 14.47 -13.75 -0.72
CA PHE A 78 14.09 -13.56 -2.12
C PHE A 78 13.26 -14.71 -2.70
N LEU A 79 13.16 -15.84 -1.98
CA LEU A 79 12.25 -16.93 -2.36
C LEU A 79 10.78 -16.48 -2.34
N LEU A 80 10.45 -15.53 -1.46
CA LEU A 80 9.11 -15.02 -1.30
C LEU A 80 8.86 -13.84 -2.25
N GLY A 81 7.70 -13.86 -2.92
CA GLY A 81 7.27 -12.73 -3.75
C GLY A 81 7.12 -11.44 -2.92
N LEU A 82 7.12 -10.29 -3.60
CA LEU A 82 7.16 -8.96 -2.96
C LEU A 82 6.14 -8.79 -1.83
N SER A 83 4.89 -9.20 -2.04
CA SER A 83 3.82 -9.08 -1.04
C SER A 83 4.06 -9.91 0.23
N CYS A 84 4.74 -11.05 0.11
CA CYS A 84 5.14 -11.86 1.27
C CYS A 84 6.43 -11.30 1.90
N GLY A 85 7.37 -10.83 1.06
CA GLY A 85 8.66 -10.29 1.49
C GLY A 85 8.57 -9.00 2.31
N ILE A 86 7.44 -8.27 2.27
CA ILE A 86 7.20 -7.10 3.15
C ILE A 86 6.72 -7.46 4.56
N ILE A 87 6.29 -8.70 4.79
CA ILE A 87 5.78 -9.15 6.09
C ILE A 87 6.97 -9.42 7.01
N PRO A 88 7.09 -8.69 8.14
CA PRO A 88 8.16 -8.96 9.10
C PRO A 88 7.97 -10.35 9.71
N PHE A 89 9.07 -11.09 9.89
CA PHE A 89 9.07 -12.41 10.55
C PHE A 89 8.11 -13.44 9.95
N ALA A 90 7.88 -13.41 8.63
CA ALA A 90 6.97 -14.32 7.94
C ALA A 90 7.26 -15.82 8.16
N ASN A 91 8.51 -16.17 8.49
CA ASN A 91 8.94 -17.53 8.82
C ASN A 91 8.49 -18.02 10.21
N HIS A 92 8.02 -17.13 11.08
CA HIS A 92 7.50 -17.47 12.41
C HIS A 92 5.98 -17.62 12.43
N ASP A 93 5.31 -17.26 11.34
CA ASP A 93 3.86 -17.37 11.21
C ASP A 93 3.44 -18.68 10.56
N HIS A 94 2.20 -19.08 10.84
CA HIS A 94 1.58 -20.16 10.09
C HIS A 94 1.38 -19.75 8.62
N ALA A 95 1.75 -20.62 7.68
CA ALA A 95 1.75 -20.30 6.25
C ALA A 95 0.41 -19.71 5.73
N ARG A 96 -0.74 -20.19 6.23
CA ARG A 96 -2.06 -19.64 5.86
C ARG A 96 -2.23 -18.16 6.27
N ARG A 97 -1.68 -17.74 7.41
CA ARG A 97 -1.79 -16.35 7.91
C ARG A 97 -0.96 -15.41 7.03
N VAL A 98 0.27 -15.82 6.70
CA VAL A 98 1.14 -15.10 5.76
C VAL A 98 0.45 -14.96 4.39
N LEU A 99 -0.19 -16.03 3.91
CA LEU A 99 -0.91 -16.01 2.64
C LEU A 99 -2.07 -15.01 2.65
N TYR A 100 -2.91 -15.00 3.70
CA TYR A 100 -4.00 -14.04 3.83
C TYR A 100 -3.50 -12.60 3.86
N GLN A 101 -2.41 -12.36 4.59
CA GLN A 101 -1.81 -11.04 4.65
C GLN A 101 -1.29 -10.58 3.29
N ALA A 102 -0.52 -11.42 2.61
CA ALA A 102 0.13 -11.06 1.36
C ALA A 102 -0.86 -10.89 0.20
N GLN A 103 -1.86 -11.78 0.11
CA GLN A 103 -2.81 -11.77 -1.00
C GLN A 103 -3.96 -10.77 -0.83
N LYS A 104 -4.49 -10.63 0.39
CA LYS A 104 -5.72 -9.89 0.64
C LYS A 104 -5.47 -8.61 1.42
N HIS A 105 -4.96 -8.71 2.65
CA HIS A 105 -4.95 -7.57 3.57
C HIS A 105 -3.96 -6.47 3.13
N SER A 106 -2.76 -6.84 2.69
CA SER A 106 -1.74 -5.86 2.28
C SER A 106 -2.18 -5.04 1.07
N LYS A 107 -2.94 -5.64 0.14
CA LYS A 107 -3.48 -4.94 -1.05
C LYS A 107 -4.67 -4.04 -0.73
N GLN A 108 -5.36 -4.31 0.38
CA GLN A 108 -6.51 -3.54 0.86
C GLN A 108 -6.12 -2.51 1.92
N ALA A 109 -4.84 -2.46 2.31
CA ALA A 109 -4.36 -1.56 3.33
C ALA A 109 -4.48 -0.11 2.85
N ILE A 110 -5.08 0.73 3.70
CA ILE A 110 -5.23 2.15 3.43
C ILE A 110 -3.95 2.88 3.84
N GLY A 111 -3.49 3.77 2.98
CA GLY A 111 -2.26 4.52 3.15
C GLY A 111 -2.21 5.68 2.18
N PHE A 112 -1.00 6.14 1.89
CA PHE A 112 -0.79 7.10 0.81
C PHE A 112 -0.46 6.34 -0.48
N SER A 113 -1.38 6.37 -1.45
CA SER A 113 -1.26 5.55 -2.67
C SER A 113 -0.41 6.20 -3.77
N THR A 114 -0.44 7.54 -3.88
CA THR A 114 0.19 8.29 -4.97
C THR A 114 0.72 9.62 -4.49
N THR A 115 1.76 10.17 -5.11
CA THR A 115 2.35 11.46 -4.74
C THR A 115 1.50 12.67 -5.14
N ASN A 116 0.55 12.48 -6.04
CA ASN A 116 -0.28 13.55 -6.63
C ASN A 116 -1.80 13.30 -6.47
N PRO A 117 -2.30 13.04 -5.24
CA PRO A 117 -3.72 12.74 -5.02
C PRO A 117 -4.63 13.90 -5.43
N ASN A 118 -4.17 15.14 -5.26
CA ASN A 118 -4.94 16.34 -5.57
C ASN A 118 -5.25 16.49 -7.06
N ILE A 119 -4.35 16.04 -7.94
CA ILE A 119 -4.49 16.18 -9.40
C ILE A 119 -5.26 14.99 -9.97
N ARG A 120 -4.94 13.78 -9.49
CA ARG A 120 -5.44 12.51 -10.02
C ARG A 120 -6.95 12.37 -9.86
N VAL A 121 -7.62 11.84 -10.89
CA VAL A 121 -9.08 11.76 -10.93
C VAL A 121 -9.52 10.30 -11.00
N ASP A 122 -9.27 9.56 -9.91
CA ASP A 122 -9.66 8.17 -9.79
C ASP A 122 -11.13 8.03 -9.38
N THR A 123 -11.79 6.95 -9.82
CA THR A 123 -13.20 6.68 -9.49
C THR A 123 -13.43 6.56 -7.98
N LEU A 124 -12.52 5.86 -7.29
CA LEU A 124 -12.51 5.69 -5.84
C LEU A 124 -11.07 5.69 -5.37
N SER A 125 -10.75 6.53 -4.40
CA SER A 125 -9.46 6.59 -3.73
C SER A 125 -9.66 6.70 -2.22
N HIS A 126 -8.76 6.10 -1.48
CA HIS A 126 -8.72 6.15 -0.02
C HIS A 126 -7.40 6.78 0.39
N GLN A 127 -7.44 7.75 1.29
CA GLN A 127 -6.25 8.41 1.80
C GLN A 127 -6.25 8.40 3.33
N LEU A 128 -5.18 7.90 3.93
CA LEU A 128 -4.97 7.99 5.37
C LEU A 128 -4.40 9.37 5.73
N HIS A 129 -4.94 10.01 6.77
CA HIS A 129 -4.49 11.35 7.18
C HIS A 129 -3.05 11.34 7.71
N TYR A 130 -2.71 10.36 8.57
CA TYR A 130 -1.40 10.30 9.24
C TYR A 130 -0.73 8.94 9.06
N PRO A 131 -0.29 8.55 7.85
CA PRO A 131 0.44 7.29 7.67
C PRO A 131 1.74 7.30 8.47
N GLN A 132 2.13 6.15 9.02
CA GLN A 132 3.36 6.03 9.79
C GLN A 132 4.27 4.95 9.21
N ARG A 133 5.59 5.19 9.29
CA ARG A 133 6.61 4.20 8.96
C ARG A 133 6.50 3.02 9.93
N PRO A 134 6.37 1.76 9.45
CA PRO A 134 6.38 0.59 10.31
C PRO A 134 7.68 0.52 11.13
N LEU A 135 7.56 0.21 12.43
CA LEU A 135 8.71 0.09 13.33
C LEU A 135 9.63 -1.07 12.93
N PHE A 136 9.04 -2.20 12.55
CA PHE A 136 9.76 -3.38 12.06
C PHE A 136 9.62 -3.47 10.55
N ARG A 137 10.75 -3.67 9.86
CA ARG A 137 10.82 -3.75 8.40
C ARG A 137 11.69 -4.92 7.97
N THR A 138 11.36 -5.49 6.83
CA THR A 138 12.25 -6.41 6.12
C THR A 138 13.21 -5.64 5.24
N MET A 139 14.33 -6.27 4.84
CA MET A 139 15.27 -5.68 3.88
C MET A 139 14.61 -5.35 2.55
N ILE A 140 13.64 -6.16 2.12
CA ILE A 140 12.84 -5.94 0.91
C ILE A 140 11.97 -4.67 1.06
N SER A 141 11.27 -4.52 2.19
CA SER A 141 10.49 -3.31 2.49
C SER A 141 11.37 -2.06 2.56
N ASP A 142 12.57 -2.16 3.13
CA ASP A 142 13.54 -1.08 3.19
C ASP A 142 14.05 -0.70 1.79
N GLY A 143 14.35 -1.69 0.95
CA GLY A 143 14.76 -1.50 -0.44
C GLY A 143 13.71 -0.82 -1.32
N LEU A 144 12.42 -1.11 -1.12
CA LEU A 144 11.32 -0.46 -1.85
C LEU A 144 11.17 1.04 -1.53
N GLY A 145 11.39 1.40 -0.26
CA GLY A 145 11.18 2.75 0.25
C GLY A 145 12.39 3.67 0.05
N LYS A 146 13.58 3.12 -0.20
CA LYS A 146 14.77 3.94 -0.44
C LYS A 146 14.62 4.74 -1.74
N PRO A 147 15.02 6.03 -1.74
CA PRO A 147 15.23 6.74 -2.99
C PRO A 147 16.20 5.90 -3.83
N GLY A 148 15.91 5.79 -5.13
CA GLY A 148 16.67 4.92 -6.03
C GLY A 148 18.18 5.10 -5.82
N TYR A 149 18.94 4.01 -5.95
CA TYR A 149 20.38 4.09 -6.08
C TYR A 149 20.72 5.21 -7.07
N PRO A 150 21.70 6.09 -6.78
CA PRO A 150 22.05 7.18 -7.67
C PRO A 150 22.41 6.62 -9.04
N PHE A 151 21.50 6.77 -10.01
CA PHE A 151 21.80 6.60 -11.42
C PHE A 151 22.59 7.82 -11.87
N GLY A 152 23.91 7.77 -11.67
CA GLY A 152 24.80 8.81 -12.17
C GLY A 152 24.67 10.16 -11.45
N HIS A 153 25.60 11.05 -11.80
CA HIS A 153 25.81 12.32 -11.14
C HIS A 153 24.56 13.23 -11.17
N ASN A 154 24.19 13.71 -9.98
CA ASN A 154 23.56 15.01 -9.72
C ASN A 154 22.03 15.18 -9.90
N ALA A 155 21.21 14.20 -9.50
CA ALA A 155 19.85 14.49 -9.03
C ALA A 155 19.29 13.35 -8.17
N VAL A 156 19.51 13.40 -6.86
CA VAL A 156 18.72 12.57 -5.92
C VAL A 156 17.40 13.29 -5.73
N LEU A 157 16.36 12.87 -6.47
CA LEU A 157 14.99 13.16 -6.04
C LEU A 157 14.73 12.23 -4.84
N PRO A 158 14.58 12.74 -3.60
CA PRO A 158 14.15 11.91 -2.50
C PRO A 158 12.75 11.40 -2.84
N LYS A 159 12.65 10.12 -3.20
CA LYS A 159 11.36 9.46 -3.38
C LYS A 159 10.65 9.52 -2.03
N LEU A 160 9.45 10.09 -1.99
CA LEU A 160 8.68 10.22 -0.77
C LEU A 160 8.44 8.81 -0.20
N GLU A 161 8.83 8.55 1.05
CA GLU A 161 8.56 7.27 1.69
C GLU A 161 7.06 7.19 1.98
N LEU A 162 6.34 6.41 1.17
CA LEU A 162 4.91 6.19 1.33
C LEU A 162 4.69 4.92 2.14
N PHE A 163 3.92 5.06 3.21
CA PHE A 163 3.57 3.95 4.09
C PHE A 163 2.06 3.78 4.16
N ASN A 164 1.66 2.54 4.40
CA ASN A 164 0.30 2.13 4.67
C ASN A 164 0.13 1.83 6.16
N GLY A 165 -1.01 2.24 6.73
CA GLY A 165 -1.33 2.05 8.14
C GLY A 165 -0.63 3.00 9.10
N GLN A 166 -0.81 2.71 10.39
CA GLN A 166 -0.20 3.42 11.52
C GLN A 166 0.30 2.43 12.55
N ASN A 167 1.30 2.81 13.33
CA ASN A 167 1.75 2.01 14.47
C ASN A 167 0.79 2.25 15.64
N ALA A 168 0.13 1.17 16.06
CA ALA A 168 -0.71 1.15 17.25
C ALA A 168 0.04 0.51 18.42
N ILE A 169 -0.15 1.05 19.62
CA ILE A 169 0.26 0.36 20.84
C ILE A 169 -0.86 -0.60 21.21
N VAL A 170 -0.60 -1.90 21.10
CA VAL A 170 -1.60 -2.96 21.32
C VAL A 170 -1.33 -3.66 22.64
N ALA A 171 -2.40 -3.97 23.37
CA ALA A 171 -2.42 -4.84 24.53
C ALA A 171 -3.28 -6.07 24.23
N VAL A 172 -2.82 -7.21 24.71
CA VAL A 172 -3.60 -8.45 24.63
C VAL A 172 -4.21 -8.69 26.01
N ASN A 173 -5.49 -8.38 26.16
CA ASN A 173 -6.24 -8.63 27.38
C ASN A 173 -7.73 -8.80 27.04
N VAL A 174 -8.49 -9.50 27.86
CA VAL A 174 -9.96 -9.61 27.70
C VAL A 174 -10.61 -8.39 28.33
N HIS A 175 -11.37 -7.61 27.56
CA HIS A 175 -12.02 -6.39 28.06
C HIS A 175 -13.53 -6.43 27.88
N LEU A 176 -14.23 -6.58 29.01
CA LEU A 176 -15.70 -6.56 29.10
C LEU A 176 -16.44 -7.50 28.11
N GLY A 177 -15.72 -8.48 27.52
CA GLY A 177 -16.25 -9.36 26.47
C GLY A 177 -16.38 -8.74 25.09
N TYR A 178 -16.04 -7.46 24.88
CA TYR A 178 -16.23 -6.78 23.59
C TYR A 178 -15.17 -7.12 22.54
N ASN A 179 -14.05 -7.73 22.93
CA ASN A 179 -12.99 -8.18 22.02
C ASN A 179 -13.00 -9.70 21.79
N GLN A 180 -14.17 -10.33 21.89
CA GLN A 180 -14.37 -11.74 21.52
C GLN A 180 -14.48 -11.90 20.00
N GLU A 181 -14.16 -13.10 19.49
CA GLU A 181 -14.37 -13.49 18.09
C GLU A 181 -13.81 -12.49 17.06
N ASP A 182 -12.50 -12.22 17.13
CA ASP A 182 -11.78 -11.28 16.26
C ASP A 182 -12.31 -9.83 16.32
N SER A 183 -13.09 -9.47 17.34
CA SER A 183 -13.45 -8.09 17.63
C SER A 183 -12.32 -7.33 18.32
N LEU A 184 -12.21 -6.04 18.04
CA LEU A 184 -11.21 -5.13 18.61
C LEU A 184 -11.89 -4.05 19.45
N VAL A 185 -11.21 -3.61 20.51
CA VAL A 185 -11.66 -2.54 21.39
C VAL A 185 -10.68 -1.38 21.29
N MET A 186 -11.15 -0.25 20.79
CA MET A 186 -10.30 0.92 20.56
C MET A 186 -10.59 2.05 21.53
N LYS A 187 -9.54 2.75 21.94
CA LYS A 187 -9.64 3.94 22.80
C LYS A 187 -10.27 5.10 22.04
N ARG A 188 -11.41 5.60 22.53
CA ARG A 188 -12.14 6.73 21.91
C ARG A 188 -11.30 8.00 21.81
N ALA A 189 -10.48 8.30 22.82
CA ALA A 189 -9.62 9.48 22.80
C ALA A 189 -8.53 9.44 21.72
N SER A 190 -8.05 8.25 21.32
CA SER A 190 -7.09 8.13 20.22
C SER A 190 -7.74 8.47 18.88
N LEU A 191 -9.00 8.09 18.70
CA LEU A 191 -9.81 8.48 17.53
C LEU A 191 -10.16 9.96 17.50
N GLY A 192 -10.46 10.55 18.66
CA GLY A 192 -10.62 11.99 18.80
C GLY A 192 -9.36 12.80 18.48
N ARG A 193 -8.21 12.13 18.34
CA ARG A 193 -6.92 12.68 17.90
C ARG A 193 -6.50 12.14 16.52
N ASP A 194 -7.48 11.76 15.70
CA ASP A 194 -7.34 11.35 14.30
C ASP A 194 -6.54 10.06 14.02
N MET A 195 -6.36 9.20 15.01
CA MET A 195 -5.79 7.87 14.77
C MET A 195 -6.71 7.07 13.82
N PHE A 196 -6.11 6.44 12.81
CA PHE A 196 -6.75 5.67 11.75
C PHE A 196 -7.83 6.42 10.94
N ARG A 197 -7.80 7.75 10.96
CA ARG A 197 -8.74 8.57 10.19
C ARG A 197 -8.39 8.53 8.71
N SER A 198 -9.35 8.15 7.88
CA SER A 198 -9.23 8.07 6.41
C SER A 198 -10.23 9.01 5.73
N GLU A 199 -9.86 9.44 4.53
CA GLU A 199 -10.68 10.21 3.62
C GLU A 199 -11.04 9.34 2.42
N HIS A 200 -12.32 9.34 2.04
CA HIS A 200 -12.84 8.63 0.89
C HIS A 200 -13.14 9.61 -0.23
N ILE A 201 -12.35 9.54 -1.30
CA ILE A 201 -12.50 10.40 -2.47
C ILE A 201 -13.19 9.60 -3.57
N ARG A 202 -14.31 10.12 -4.08
CA ARG A 202 -15.03 9.52 -5.21
C ARG A 202 -15.15 10.53 -6.34
N SER A 203 -15.03 10.04 -7.57
CA SER A 203 -15.13 10.86 -8.78
C SER A 203 -16.21 10.32 -9.71
N TYR A 204 -17.05 11.23 -10.20
CA TYR A 204 -18.10 10.95 -11.17
C TYR A 204 -17.76 11.61 -12.49
N LYS A 205 -17.63 10.81 -13.54
CA LYS A 205 -17.35 11.27 -14.91
C LYS A 205 -18.63 11.24 -15.74
N ALA A 206 -18.90 12.31 -16.46
CA ALA A 206 -19.99 12.38 -17.44
C ALA A 206 -19.57 13.17 -18.69
N GLU A 207 -20.15 12.80 -19.83
CA GLU A 207 -20.09 13.57 -21.08
C GLU A 207 -21.17 14.65 -21.07
N VAL A 208 -20.80 15.89 -21.37
CA VAL A 208 -21.66 17.07 -21.29
C VAL A 208 -21.75 17.75 -22.66
N ASP A 209 -22.97 18.10 -23.05
CA ASP A 209 -23.27 18.87 -24.26
C ASP A 209 -23.27 20.37 -23.92
N ASN A 210 -22.81 21.23 -24.83
CA ASN A 210 -22.60 22.68 -24.61
C ASN A 210 -23.88 23.53 -24.44
N LYS A 211 -25.03 22.94 -24.11
CA LYS A 211 -26.29 23.68 -23.98
C LYS A 211 -26.56 24.08 -22.53
N GLU A 212 -26.92 25.34 -22.33
CA GLU A 212 -27.25 25.90 -21.02
C GLU A 212 -28.42 25.17 -20.36
N LEU A 213 -28.24 24.78 -19.09
CA LEU A 213 -29.27 24.14 -18.28
C LEU A 213 -30.17 25.20 -17.65
N THR A 214 -31.43 25.25 -18.06
CA THR A 214 -32.40 26.29 -17.71
C THR A 214 -32.95 26.25 -16.27
N ASN A 215 -32.53 25.31 -15.42
CA ASN A 215 -33.10 25.13 -14.08
C ASN A 215 -32.04 25.27 -12.98
N LYS A 216 -31.87 26.48 -12.46
CA LYS A 216 -31.06 26.78 -11.27
C LYS A 216 -31.61 26.00 -10.07
N ARG A 217 -30.83 25.05 -9.56
CA ARG A 217 -31.10 24.32 -8.31
C ARG A 217 -30.00 24.62 -7.29
N ARG A 218 -30.28 24.37 -6.02
CA ARG A 218 -29.30 24.56 -4.93
C ARG A 218 -28.02 23.80 -5.24
N ASN A 219 -26.87 24.44 -4.97
CA ASN A 219 -25.51 23.91 -5.10
C ASN A 219 -24.95 23.70 -6.52
N LEU A 220 -25.68 24.11 -7.58
CA LEU A 220 -25.17 24.11 -8.95
C LEU A 220 -24.74 25.52 -9.39
N ASP A 221 -23.64 25.59 -10.11
CA ASP A 221 -23.17 26.78 -10.82
C ASP A 221 -24.03 27.07 -12.06
N ASP A 222 -23.83 28.23 -12.69
CA ASP A 222 -24.57 28.66 -13.89
C ASP A 222 -24.40 27.66 -15.07
N ASN A 223 -23.31 26.89 -15.07
CA ASN A 223 -23.05 25.83 -16.05
C ASN A 223 -23.70 24.47 -15.69
N GLY A 224 -24.41 24.37 -14.55
CA GLY A 224 -25.07 23.15 -14.10
C GLY A 224 -24.16 22.10 -13.44
N PHE A 225 -23.00 22.51 -12.95
CA PHE A 225 -22.05 21.68 -12.20
C PHE A 225 -22.04 22.03 -10.72
N SER A 226 -21.75 21.07 -9.84
CA SER A 226 -21.65 21.37 -8.41
C SER A 226 -20.51 22.33 -8.09
N LEU A 227 -20.75 23.29 -7.19
CA LEU A 227 -19.73 24.24 -6.75
C LEU A 227 -18.68 23.54 -5.86
N ILE A 228 -17.40 23.91 -6.02
CA ILE A 228 -16.33 23.44 -5.14
C ILE A 228 -16.61 23.91 -3.71
N GLY A 229 -16.51 23.00 -2.74
CA GLY A 229 -16.85 23.28 -1.34
C GLY A 229 -18.33 23.12 -1.00
N ALA A 230 -19.21 22.83 -1.97
CA ALA A 230 -20.61 22.57 -1.67
C ALA A 230 -20.77 21.25 -0.89
N ASN A 231 -21.58 21.29 0.16
CA ASN A 231 -22.00 20.09 0.89
C ASN A 231 -23.11 19.38 0.10
N MET A 232 -22.86 18.10 -0.19
CA MET A 232 -23.71 17.25 -0.99
C MET A 232 -24.29 16.13 -0.14
N GLN A 233 -25.57 15.84 -0.33
CA GLN A 233 -26.29 14.76 0.32
C GLN A 233 -26.84 13.76 -0.70
N SER A 234 -27.25 12.61 -0.18
CA SER A 234 -27.95 11.57 -0.92
C SER A 234 -29.10 12.14 -1.76
N GLY A 235 -29.07 11.86 -3.07
CA GLY A 235 -30.07 12.32 -4.02
C GLY A 235 -29.78 13.69 -4.67
N ASP A 236 -28.77 14.42 -4.21
CA ASP A 236 -28.35 15.66 -4.84
C ASP A 236 -27.78 15.41 -6.25
N ILE A 237 -27.94 16.41 -7.12
CA ILE A 237 -27.47 16.36 -8.51
C ILE A 237 -26.02 16.83 -8.53
N VAL A 238 -25.14 15.96 -9.01
CA VAL A 238 -23.70 16.19 -9.13
C VAL A 238 -23.38 16.85 -10.47
N ILE A 239 -23.95 16.29 -11.54
CA ILE A 239 -23.77 16.77 -12.90
C ILE A 239 -25.14 16.89 -13.54
N GLY A 240 -25.50 18.13 -13.88
CA GLY A 240 -26.65 18.42 -14.73
C GLY A 240 -26.37 17.93 -16.15
N LYS A 241 -27.23 17.07 -16.70
CA LYS A 241 -27.24 16.73 -18.12
C LYS A 241 -28.67 16.72 -18.62
N CYS A 242 -28.95 17.52 -19.66
CA CYS A 242 -30.21 17.48 -20.40
C CYS A 242 -29.89 17.02 -21.82
N ALA A 243 -30.43 15.86 -22.22
CA ALA A 243 -30.34 15.43 -23.61
C ALA A 243 -31.35 16.19 -24.48
N GLU A 244 -31.07 16.26 -25.79
CA GLU A 244 -31.94 16.92 -26.78
C GLU A 244 -33.36 16.32 -26.84
N SER A 245 -33.51 15.05 -26.46
CA SER A 245 -34.80 14.33 -26.35
C SER A 245 -35.66 14.75 -25.14
N GLY A 246 -35.18 15.66 -24.29
CA GLY A 246 -35.86 16.03 -23.04
C GLY A 246 -35.75 14.96 -21.94
N THR A 247 -34.96 13.90 -22.16
CA THR A 247 -34.69 12.87 -21.15
C THR A 247 -33.64 13.35 -20.15
N ASP A 248 -33.95 13.17 -18.87
CA ASP A 248 -33.11 13.64 -17.76
C ASP A 248 -31.97 12.67 -17.49
N HIS A 249 -30.75 12.97 -17.96
CA HIS A 249 -29.56 12.12 -17.78
C HIS A 249 -28.66 12.61 -16.64
N ARG A 250 -29.25 13.22 -15.62
CA ARG A 250 -28.51 13.77 -14.49
C ARG A 250 -27.80 12.68 -13.70
N VAL A 251 -26.55 12.97 -13.33
CA VAL A 251 -25.81 12.14 -12.39
C VAL A 251 -26.17 12.59 -10.98
N LYS A 252 -26.78 11.69 -10.22
CA LYS A 252 -27.13 11.91 -8.81
C LYS A 252 -26.18 11.13 -7.90
N LEU A 253 -25.98 11.65 -6.69
CA LEU A 253 -25.32 10.91 -5.63
C LEU A 253 -26.09 9.64 -5.26
N LYS A 254 -25.35 8.59 -4.91
CA LYS A 254 -25.95 7.35 -4.41
C LYS A 254 -26.58 7.57 -3.03
N HIS A 255 -27.50 6.68 -2.67
CA HIS A 255 -28.39 6.88 -1.53
C HIS A 255 -27.69 6.97 -0.15
N THR A 256 -26.43 6.53 -0.04
CA THR A 256 -25.66 6.47 1.20
C THR A 256 -24.47 7.44 1.23
N GLU A 257 -24.26 8.20 0.16
CA GLU A 257 -23.10 9.08 0.02
C GLU A 257 -23.42 10.48 0.55
N ARG A 258 -22.45 11.07 1.24
CA ARG A 258 -22.51 12.44 1.75
C ARG A 258 -21.10 12.98 1.88
N GLY A 259 -20.89 14.21 1.46
CA GLY A 259 -19.55 14.75 1.41
C GLY A 259 -19.50 16.18 0.90
N MET A 260 -18.28 16.66 0.67
CA MET A 260 -18.03 17.98 0.15
C MET A 260 -17.32 17.88 -1.21
N VAL A 261 -17.78 18.67 -2.18
CA VAL A 261 -17.14 18.73 -3.50
C VAL A 261 -15.71 19.24 -3.36
N GLN A 262 -14.75 18.45 -3.80
CA GLN A 262 -13.32 18.74 -3.72
C GLN A 262 -12.84 19.48 -4.96
N LYS A 263 -13.23 18.99 -6.14
CA LYS A 263 -12.78 19.53 -7.43
C LYS A 263 -13.76 19.22 -8.54
N VAL A 264 -13.77 20.10 -9.53
CA VAL A 264 -14.48 19.93 -10.79
C VAL A 264 -13.46 20.12 -11.92
N VAL A 265 -13.33 19.11 -12.77
CA VAL A 265 -12.39 19.11 -13.90
C VAL A 265 -13.19 19.05 -15.19
N LEU A 266 -12.99 20.04 -16.06
CA LEU A 266 -13.56 20.09 -17.41
C LEU A 266 -12.46 19.72 -18.41
N SER A 267 -12.76 18.83 -19.34
CA SER A 267 -11.83 18.42 -20.40
C SER A 267 -12.59 18.14 -21.69
N SER A 268 -11.94 18.32 -22.84
CA SER A 268 -12.46 17.92 -24.15
C SER A 268 -11.66 16.75 -24.70
N ASN A 269 -12.32 15.82 -25.39
CA ASN A 269 -11.65 14.79 -26.20
C ASN A 269 -11.27 15.34 -27.58
N ASP A 270 -10.43 14.60 -28.31
CA ASP A 270 -10.02 14.93 -29.69
C ASP A 270 -11.20 15.01 -30.69
N GLU A 271 -12.32 14.36 -30.37
CA GLU A 271 -13.58 14.43 -31.13
C GLU A 271 -14.41 15.69 -30.84
N GLY A 272 -13.93 16.61 -30.00
CA GLY A 272 -14.64 17.84 -29.63
C GLY A 272 -15.76 17.66 -28.60
N LYS A 273 -15.88 16.46 -28.01
CA LYS A 273 -16.84 16.15 -26.94
C LYS A 273 -16.29 16.59 -25.58
N ASN A 274 -17.12 17.29 -24.81
CA ASN A 274 -16.75 17.78 -23.49
C ASN A 274 -17.11 16.77 -22.40
N PHE A 275 -16.21 16.60 -21.43
CA PHE A 275 -16.35 15.73 -20.28
C PHE A 275 -16.11 16.51 -19.01
N VAL A 276 -16.89 16.18 -18.00
CA VAL A 276 -16.79 16.76 -16.68
C VAL A 276 -16.55 15.65 -15.68
N VAL A 277 -15.60 15.88 -14.79
CA VAL A 277 -15.37 15.02 -13.64
C VAL A 277 -15.51 15.82 -12.36
N VAL A 278 -16.46 15.42 -11.53
CA VAL A 278 -16.67 16.00 -10.20
C VAL A 278 -16.15 15.01 -9.18
N SER A 279 -15.18 15.42 -8.38
CA SER A 279 -14.70 14.65 -7.24
C SER A 279 -15.17 15.28 -5.94
N TRP A 280 -15.54 14.45 -4.97
CA TRP A 280 -15.82 14.86 -3.61
C TRP A 280 -15.11 13.96 -2.62
N PHE A 281 -15.03 14.41 -1.38
CA PHE A 281 -14.63 13.56 -0.27
C PHE A 281 -15.77 13.41 0.73
N ASP A 282 -15.92 12.20 1.28
CA ASP A 282 -16.82 11.96 2.39
C ASP A 282 -16.24 12.54 3.68
N LEU A 283 -17.10 12.86 4.66
CA LEU A 283 -16.63 13.19 6.01
C LEU A 283 -15.72 12.07 6.51
N PRO A 284 -14.57 12.37 7.15
CA PRO A 284 -13.62 11.34 7.51
C PRO A 284 -14.28 10.25 8.36
N VAL A 285 -14.22 9.01 7.86
CA VAL A 285 -14.91 7.87 8.46
C VAL A 285 -13.91 7.08 9.29
N LEU A 286 -14.37 6.58 10.43
CA LEU A 286 -13.63 5.57 11.17
C LEU A 286 -13.72 4.25 10.42
N GLU A 287 -12.58 3.71 10.00
CA GLU A 287 -12.53 2.36 9.46
C GLU A 287 -13.08 1.35 10.47
N THR A 288 -13.91 0.43 10.01
CA THR A 288 -14.55 -0.56 10.87
C THR A 288 -13.78 -1.86 10.92
N SER A 289 -12.85 -2.09 9.98
CA SER A 289 -12.05 -3.31 9.93
C SER A 289 -10.57 -3.00 9.85
N PHE A 290 -9.80 -3.71 10.68
CA PHE A 290 -8.37 -3.57 10.81
C PHE A 290 -7.69 -4.92 10.58
N SER A 291 -6.43 -4.89 10.17
CA SER A 291 -5.58 -6.08 10.14
C SER A 291 -4.17 -5.69 10.54
N ASN A 292 -3.50 -6.56 11.29
CA ASN A 292 -2.05 -6.46 11.47
C ASN A 292 -1.31 -7.06 10.25
N MET A 293 0.02 -6.99 10.25
CA MET A 293 0.88 -7.58 9.21
C MET A 293 1.03 -9.10 9.32
N HIS A 294 0.32 -9.77 10.23
CA HIS A 294 0.41 -11.21 10.48
C HIS A 294 -0.91 -11.92 10.15
N GLY A 295 -1.77 -11.29 9.32
CA GLY A 295 -3.01 -11.91 8.85
C GLY A 295 -4.09 -12.09 9.93
N GLN A 296 -4.02 -11.33 11.03
CA GLN A 296 -5.10 -11.22 12.00
C GLN A 296 -5.98 -10.03 11.61
N LYS A 297 -7.14 -10.34 11.04
CA LYS A 297 -8.18 -9.37 10.76
C LYS A 297 -9.06 -9.24 11.99
N GLY A 298 -9.46 -8.01 12.30
CA GLY A 298 -10.51 -7.76 13.27
C GLY A 298 -11.46 -6.65 12.84
N VAL A 299 -12.60 -6.58 13.53
CA VAL A 299 -13.62 -5.54 13.35
C VAL A 299 -13.71 -4.77 14.65
N LEU A 300 -13.83 -3.44 14.56
CA LEU A 300 -14.03 -2.61 15.74
C LEU A 300 -15.41 -2.90 16.35
N GLY A 301 -15.44 -3.55 17.50
CA GLY A 301 -16.69 -3.88 18.20
C GLY A 301 -17.10 -2.83 19.21
N PHE A 302 -16.13 -2.19 19.89
CA PHE A 302 -16.45 -1.24 20.96
C PHE A 302 -15.43 -0.12 21.08
N LEU A 303 -15.95 1.08 21.40
CA LEU A 303 -15.17 2.28 21.68
C LEU A 303 -15.25 2.64 23.15
N GLU A 304 -14.17 2.37 23.86
CA GLU A 304 -14.09 2.61 25.29
C GLU A 304 -13.59 4.04 25.60
N SER A 305 -14.15 4.61 26.67
CA SER A 305 -13.75 5.93 27.16
C SER A 305 -12.35 5.88 27.78
N PRO A 306 -11.55 6.96 27.69
CA PRO A 306 -10.17 6.93 28.13
C PRO A 306 -10.00 6.67 29.64
N GLU A 307 -11.01 6.98 30.46
CA GLU A 307 -10.97 6.78 31.92
C GLU A 307 -11.08 5.30 32.31
N ASN A 308 -11.77 4.49 31.48
CA ASN A 308 -12.01 3.08 31.73
C ASN A 308 -10.95 2.16 31.08
N PHE A 309 -10.05 2.74 30.29
CA PHE A 309 -9.07 1.97 29.53
C PHE A 309 -7.90 1.54 30.43
N PRO A 310 -7.45 0.28 30.40
CA PRO A 310 -6.28 -0.14 31.17
C PRO A 310 -5.03 0.65 30.74
N PHE A 311 -4.23 1.03 31.73
CA PHE A 311 -2.98 1.76 31.54
C PHE A 311 -1.84 1.08 32.30
N THR A 312 -0.63 1.20 31.77
CA THR A 312 0.58 0.71 32.44
C THR A 312 1.03 1.67 33.54
N ILE A 313 1.91 1.23 34.44
CA ILE A 313 2.53 2.10 35.48
C ILE A 313 3.22 3.32 34.87
N GLN A 314 3.69 3.21 33.61
CA GLN A 314 4.34 4.29 32.86
C GLN A 314 3.34 5.29 32.24
N GLY A 315 2.04 5.09 32.41
CA GLY A 315 0.98 5.94 31.86
C GLY A 315 0.70 5.70 30.37
N VAL A 316 1.16 4.57 29.80
CA VAL A 316 0.86 4.21 28.41
C VAL A 316 -0.54 3.62 28.34
N PHE A 317 -1.35 4.18 27.46
CA PHE A 317 -2.68 3.69 27.14
C PHE A 317 -2.65 2.85 25.87
N LEU A 318 -3.33 1.72 25.91
CA LEU A 318 -3.19 0.65 24.92
C LEU A 318 -4.42 0.62 23.98
N ILE A 319 -4.38 -0.19 22.94
CA ILE A 319 -5.54 -0.63 22.13
C ILE A 319 -5.71 -2.12 22.39
N LEU A 320 -6.93 -2.61 22.57
CA LEU A 320 -7.24 -3.98 22.99
C LEU A 320 -7.88 -4.81 21.88
#